data_AF-A0A947AQF6-F1
#
_entry.id   AF-A0A947AQF6-F1
#
_cell.length_a   1.000
_cell.length_b   1.000
_cell.length_c   1.000
_cell.angle_alpha   90.00
_cell.angle_beta   90.00
_cell.angle_gamma   90.00
#
_symmetry.space_group_name_H-M   'P 1'
#
loop_
_entity.id
_entity.type
_entity.pdbx_description
1 polymer ?
#
loop_
_entity_poly.entity_id
_entity_poly.type
_entity_poly.pdbx_seq_one_letter_code
_entity_poly.pdbx_strand_id
1 'polypeptide(L)'
;MIRRFICHCIFISAAIMLLGGSCSAEENVAAEPNHNSLERQLEIGRHEKLAAIKKQADSHLADFSTDGCSGGLSAGWEYLADKVPKLQSVHGARPPWESCCIEHDRLYHPAGTMETSAEQSFSLRQQADADLRSCVFDTGALRTPELAAEYDLSPKEVELVYAAIAELMYRAVRLGGVPCTGFSWRWGYGWPSCE
;
A
#
# COMPACT_ATOMS: atom_id res chain seq x y z
N MET A 1 -21.12 -43.54 44.88
CA MET A 1 -21.54 -42.35 44.13
C MET A 1 -20.39 -41.34 44.20
N ILE A 2 -19.70 -41.12 43.06
CA ILE A 2 -18.92 -39.93 42.66
C ILE A 2 -17.79 -39.48 43.63
N ARG A 3 -16.51 -39.86 43.40
CA ARG A 3 -15.46 -39.16 42.59
C ARG A 3 -15.19 -37.73 43.10
N ARG A 4 -13.98 -37.24 43.42
CA ARG A 4 -12.59 -37.67 43.13
C ARG A 4 -11.61 -36.96 44.11
N PHE A 5 -10.66 -37.75 44.55
CA PHE A 5 -9.36 -37.52 45.20
C PHE A 5 -8.75 -36.10 45.22
N ILE A 6 -8.47 -35.65 46.44
CA ILE A 6 -7.43 -34.69 46.83
C ILE A 6 -6.10 -35.48 46.87
N CYS A 7 -5.12 -35.15 46.03
CA CYS A 7 -3.77 -35.70 46.16
C CYS A 7 -2.88 -34.69 46.86
N HIS A 8 -2.48 -35.05 48.07
CA HIS A 8 -1.60 -34.29 48.95
C HIS A 8 -0.19 -34.18 48.37
N CYS A 9 0.41 -33.01 48.62
CA CYS A 9 1.85 -32.79 48.58
C CYS A 9 2.57 -33.80 49.47
N ILE A 10 3.54 -34.53 48.91
CA ILE A 10 4.55 -35.25 49.67
C ILE A 10 5.91 -34.70 49.24
N PHE A 11 6.57 -34.04 50.19
CA PHE A 11 8.00 -33.77 50.14
C PHE A 11 8.77 -35.09 50.32
N ILE A 12 9.89 -35.27 49.61
CA ILE A 12 11.19 -35.71 50.16
C ILE A 12 12.27 -35.54 49.08
N SER A 13 13.36 -34.90 49.49
CA SER A 13 14.56 -34.55 48.75
C SER A 13 15.40 -35.76 48.32
N ALA A 14 16.05 -35.66 47.15
CA ALA A 14 17.35 -36.29 46.90
C ALA A 14 18.13 -35.52 45.83
N ALA A 15 19.33 -35.07 46.18
CA ALA A 15 20.26 -34.38 45.31
C ALA A 15 21.04 -35.38 44.44
N ILE A 16 21.15 -35.10 43.14
CA ILE A 16 22.21 -35.66 42.27
C ILE A 16 22.74 -34.51 41.39
N MET A 17 24.05 -34.29 41.52
CA MET A 17 24.86 -33.33 40.77
C MET A 17 25.33 -33.92 39.43
N LEU A 18 25.46 -33.02 38.43
CA LEU A 18 26.38 -33.02 37.29
C LEU A 18 26.12 -34.01 36.12
N LEU A 19 25.79 -33.45 34.94
CA LEU A 19 26.73 -33.28 33.81
C LEU A 19 26.00 -32.66 32.60
N GLY A 20 26.74 -31.87 31.84
CA GLY A 20 26.23 -30.96 30.82
C GLY A 20 25.70 -31.62 29.54
N GLY A 21 24.94 -30.83 28.80
CA GLY A 21 24.34 -31.20 27.53
C GLY A 21 23.25 -30.21 27.16
N SER A 22 23.63 -28.97 26.86
CA SER A 22 22.71 -28.00 26.24
C SER A 22 22.39 -28.48 24.83
N CYS A 23 21.33 -29.27 24.68
CA CYS A 23 20.74 -29.55 23.38
C CYS A 23 19.96 -28.28 22.97
N SER A 24 20.67 -27.34 22.35
CA SER A 24 19.98 -26.25 21.65
C SER A 24 19.37 -26.87 20.40
N ALA A 25 18.06 -27.02 20.39
CA ALA A 25 17.33 -27.27 19.16
C ALA A 25 17.47 -26.00 18.31
N GLU A 26 18.29 -26.05 17.27
CA GLU A 26 18.23 -25.08 16.18
C GLU A 26 16.88 -25.26 15.49
N GLU A 27 15.95 -24.39 15.84
CA GLU A 27 14.73 -24.17 15.08
C GLU A 27 15.17 -23.59 13.73
N ASN A 28 15.22 -24.45 12.71
CA ASN A 28 15.31 -24.01 11.32
C ASN A 28 14.04 -23.21 11.00
N VAL A 29 14.09 -21.91 11.21
CA VAL A 29 13.10 -20.98 10.68
C VAL A 29 13.32 -20.96 9.17
N ALA A 30 12.53 -21.77 8.46
CA ALA A 30 12.37 -21.62 7.03
C ALA A 30 11.93 -20.18 6.77
N ALA A 31 12.79 -19.41 6.09
CA ALA A 31 12.49 -18.04 5.75
C ALA A 31 11.31 -18.03 4.77
N GLU A 32 10.14 -17.59 5.26
CA GLU A 32 9.05 -17.15 4.39
C GLU A 32 9.61 -16.17 3.35
N PRO A 33 9.21 -16.26 2.06
CA PRO A 33 9.64 -15.29 1.08
C PRO A 33 9.13 -13.93 1.53
N ASN A 34 10.03 -13.08 2.02
CA ASN A 34 9.66 -11.72 2.40
C ASN A 34 9.41 -10.96 1.09
N HIS A 35 8.14 -10.88 0.66
CA HIS A 35 7.73 -10.20 -0.57
C HIS A 35 8.32 -8.78 -0.67
N ASN A 36 8.42 -8.06 0.45
CA ASN A 36 9.04 -6.74 0.51
C ASN A 36 10.53 -6.78 0.16
N SER A 37 11.24 -7.86 0.51
CA SER A 37 12.65 -8.03 0.17
C SER A 37 12.88 -8.25 -1.33
N LEU A 38 11.96 -8.95 -2.00
CA LEU A 38 12.02 -9.16 -3.45
C LEU A 38 11.64 -7.88 -4.21
N GLU A 39 10.55 -7.21 -3.81
CA GLU A 39 10.17 -5.91 -4.39
C GLU A 39 11.32 -4.91 -4.28
N ARG A 40 11.93 -4.81 -3.08
CA ARG A 40 13.09 -3.95 -2.87
C ARG A 40 14.23 -4.30 -3.83
N GLN A 41 14.58 -5.58 -3.97
CA GLN A 41 15.66 -6.01 -4.86
C GLN A 41 15.39 -5.62 -6.32
N LEU A 42 14.14 -5.66 -6.76
CA LEU A 42 13.75 -5.32 -8.14
C LEU A 42 13.70 -3.80 -8.38
N GLU A 43 13.38 -3.00 -7.36
CA GLU A 43 13.12 -1.56 -7.52
C GLU A 43 14.30 -0.66 -7.15
N ILE A 44 15.18 -1.07 -6.22
CA ILE A 44 16.14 -0.18 -5.57
C ILE A 44 17.07 0.53 -6.57
N GLY A 45 17.52 -0.16 -7.63
CA GLY A 45 18.37 0.44 -8.65
C GLY A 45 17.70 1.59 -9.42
N ARG A 46 16.37 1.61 -9.51
CA ARG A 46 15.62 2.74 -10.11
C ARG A 46 15.50 3.91 -9.14
N HIS A 47 15.40 3.63 -7.84
CA HIS A 47 15.47 4.68 -6.81
C HIS A 47 16.86 5.34 -6.74
N GLU A 48 17.93 4.57 -6.94
CA GLU A 48 19.30 5.11 -7.05
C GLU A 48 19.44 6.03 -8.26
N LYS A 49 18.92 5.63 -9.43
CA LYS A 49 18.90 6.48 -10.64
C LYS A 49 18.14 7.78 -10.42
N LEU A 50 16.96 7.71 -9.82
CA LEU A 50 16.17 8.91 -9.48
C LEU A 50 16.97 9.83 -8.54
N ALA A 51 17.60 9.28 -7.50
CA ALA A 51 18.42 10.07 -6.57
C ALA A 51 19.62 10.73 -7.27
N ALA A 52 20.22 10.08 -8.28
CA ALA A 52 21.30 10.67 -9.08
C ALA A 52 20.80 11.84 -9.94
N ILE A 53 19.62 11.72 -10.56
CA ILE A 53 19.02 12.79 -11.39
C ILE A 53 18.67 14.01 -10.57
N LYS A 54 18.11 13.82 -9.35
CA LYS A 54 17.79 14.93 -8.43
C LYS A 54 19.02 15.78 -8.06
N LYS A 55 20.24 15.24 -8.24
CA LYS A 55 21.51 15.90 -7.89
C LYS A 55 22.23 16.52 -9.09
N GLN A 56 21.71 16.36 -10.31
CA GLN A 56 22.30 16.99 -11.49
C GLN A 56 22.05 18.50 -11.45
N ALA A 57 23.04 19.31 -11.89
CA ALA A 57 23.00 20.76 -11.76
C ALA A 57 21.81 21.42 -12.50
N ASP A 58 21.41 20.85 -13.63
CA ASP A 58 20.30 21.37 -14.46
C ASP A 58 18.94 20.73 -14.12
N SER A 59 18.92 19.81 -13.16
CA SER A 59 17.72 19.11 -12.73
C SER A 59 16.91 19.97 -11.78
N HIS A 60 15.66 20.21 -12.16
CA HIS A 60 14.70 20.98 -11.37
C HIS A 60 13.39 20.20 -11.30
N LEU A 61 12.71 20.33 -10.17
CA LEU A 61 11.37 19.81 -10.00
C LEU A 61 10.40 20.69 -10.80
N ALA A 62 9.63 20.07 -11.68
CA ALA A 62 8.57 20.76 -12.42
C ALA A 62 7.44 21.25 -11.48
N ASP A 63 6.56 22.10 -11.99
CA ASP A 63 5.33 22.45 -11.29
C ASP A 63 4.44 21.22 -11.11
N PHE A 64 3.77 21.13 -9.95
CA PHE A 64 2.85 20.04 -9.67
C PHE A 64 1.70 20.01 -10.69
N SER A 65 1.40 18.83 -11.20
CA SER A 65 0.26 18.57 -12.08
C SER A 65 -0.35 17.20 -11.75
N THR A 66 -1.66 17.05 -11.95
CA THR A 66 -2.38 15.79 -11.70
C THR A 66 -3.46 15.61 -12.77
N ASP A 67 -3.70 14.37 -13.18
CA ASP A 67 -4.80 13.97 -14.03
C ASP A 67 -5.97 13.33 -13.24
N GLY A 68 -5.94 13.44 -11.92
CA GLY A 68 -6.85 12.76 -11.00
C GLY A 68 -6.34 11.36 -10.68
N CYS A 69 -7.14 10.34 -10.95
CA CYS A 69 -6.66 8.96 -10.91
C CYS A 69 -6.01 8.61 -12.25
N SER A 70 -4.69 8.47 -12.24
CA SER A 70 -3.85 8.27 -13.41
C SER A 70 -4.18 7.03 -14.24
N GLY A 71 -3.59 6.96 -15.45
CA GLY A 71 -3.91 5.93 -16.43
C GLY A 71 -5.25 6.18 -17.14
N GLY A 72 -5.77 7.42 -17.07
CA GLY A 72 -7.03 7.82 -17.67
C GLY A 72 -8.28 7.37 -16.90
N LEU A 73 -8.15 6.91 -15.65
CA LEU A 73 -9.28 6.43 -14.86
C LEU A 73 -10.30 7.55 -14.59
N SER A 74 -9.84 8.73 -14.20
CA SER A 74 -10.73 9.89 -13.99
C SER A 74 -11.45 10.31 -15.27
N ALA A 75 -10.73 10.39 -16.39
CA ALA A 75 -11.33 10.73 -17.68
C ALA A 75 -12.33 9.65 -18.17
N GLY A 76 -12.00 8.37 -18.00
CA GLY A 76 -12.89 7.26 -18.33
C GLY A 76 -14.14 7.23 -17.45
N TRP A 77 -14.00 7.56 -16.16
CA TRP A 77 -15.13 7.72 -15.26
C TRP A 77 -16.07 8.82 -15.71
N GLU A 78 -15.53 10.01 -16.00
CA GLU A 78 -16.29 11.16 -16.46
C GLU A 78 -17.04 10.83 -17.75
N TYR A 79 -16.39 10.15 -18.70
CA TYR A 79 -17.04 9.66 -19.90
C TYR A 79 -18.19 8.68 -19.61
N LEU A 80 -17.98 7.71 -18.71
CA LEU A 80 -19.04 6.75 -18.36
C LEU A 80 -20.21 7.42 -17.63
N ALA A 81 -19.93 8.37 -16.75
CA ALA A 81 -20.95 9.09 -16.01
C ALA A 81 -21.84 9.91 -16.96
N ASP A 82 -21.26 10.56 -17.97
CA ASP A 82 -22.02 11.25 -19.03
C ASP A 82 -22.96 10.32 -19.81
N LYS A 83 -22.57 9.05 -20.01
CA LYS A 83 -23.36 8.08 -20.81
C LYS A 83 -24.34 7.24 -19.99
N VAL A 84 -24.12 7.09 -18.69
CA VAL A 84 -24.92 6.23 -17.83
C VAL A 84 -25.57 7.12 -16.75
N PRO A 85 -26.82 7.58 -16.95
CA PRO A 85 -27.47 8.50 -16.02
C PRO A 85 -27.48 8.02 -14.57
N LYS A 86 -27.61 6.70 -14.37
CA LYS A 86 -27.58 6.11 -13.03
C LYS A 86 -26.22 6.24 -12.36
N LEU A 87 -25.14 6.10 -13.11
CA LEU A 87 -23.78 6.28 -12.60
C LEU A 87 -23.57 7.73 -12.17
N GLN A 88 -23.94 8.69 -13.04
CA GLN A 88 -23.85 10.11 -12.71
C GLN A 88 -24.69 10.49 -11.50
N SER A 89 -25.93 9.98 -11.40
CA SER A 89 -26.82 10.33 -10.29
C SER A 89 -26.36 9.77 -8.94
N VAL A 90 -25.79 8.56 -8.94
CA VAL A 90 -25.40 7.85 -7.70
C VAL A 90 -23.95 8.14 -7.30
N HIS A 91 -23.06 8.36 -8.27
CA HIS A 91 -21.63 8.49 -8.00
C HIS A 91 -21.01 9.80 -8.45
N GLY A 92 -21.75 10.63 -9.21
CA GLY A 92 -21.24 11.89 -9.74
C GLY A 92 -20.34 11.72 -10.96
N ALA A 93 -19.82 12.86 -11.43
CA ALA A 93 -19.02 12.96 -12.66
C ALA A 93 -17.57 12.49 -12.48
N ARG A 94 -17.11 12.30 -11.24
CA ARG A 94 -15.74 11.91 -10.89
C ARG A 94 -15.73 10.70 -9.97
N PRO A 95 -14.65 9.89 -9.97
CA PRO A 95 -14.52 8.80 -9.02
C PRO A 95 -14.63 9.33 -7.59
N PRO A 96 -15.37 8.66 -6.69
CA PRO A 96 -15.56 9.15 -5.33
C PRO A 96 -14.25 9.16 -4.50
N TRP A 97 -13.20 8.51 -4.99
CA TRP A 97 -11.85 8.50 -4.39
C TRP A 97 -10.84 9.35 -5.17
N GLU A 98 -11.27 10.22 -6.10
CA GLU A 98 -10.34 11.04 -6.91
C GLU A 98 -9.43 11.91 -6.04
N SER A 99 -9.93 12.43 -4.92
CA SER A 99 -9.10 13.17 -3.97
C SER A 99 -7.97 12.31 -3.38
N CYS A 100 -8.17 11.02 -3.15
CA CYS A 100 -7.12 10.12 -2.69
C CYS A 100 -6.00 9.99 -3.72
N CYS A 101 -6.35 9.92 -5.01
CA CYS A 101 -5.37 9.89 -6.11
C CYS A 101 -4.58 11.20 -6.18
N ILE A 102 -5.24 12.34 -6.03
CA ILE A 102 -4.56 13.66 -6.05
C ILE A 102 -3.59 13.81 -4.86
N GLU A 103 -3.94 13.34 -3.67
CA GLU A 103 -3.01 13.35 -2.53
C GLU A 103 -1.82 12.40 -2.76
N HIS A 104 -2.06 11.23 -3.35
CA HIS A 104 -1.01 10.29 -3.75
C HIS A 104 -0.05 10.90 -4.77
N ASP A 105 -0.58 11.59 -5.77
CA ASP A 105 0.20 12.33 -6.77
C ASP A 105 1.11 13.39 -6.15
N ARG A 106 0.67 14.07 -5.08
CA ARG A 106 1.48 15.08 -4.37
C ARG A 106 2.70 14.47 -3.70
N LEU A 107 2.61 13.20 -3.27
CA LEU A 107 3.75 12.47 -2.71
C LEU A 107 4.64 11.92 -3.83
N TYR A 108 4.02 11.40 -4.89
CA TYR A 108 4.69 10.85 -6.06
C TYR A 108 5.50 11.89 -6.82
N HIS A 109 4.98 13.11 -6.96
CA HIS A 109 5.59 14.18 -7.73
C HIS A 109 7.05 14.48 -7.36
N PRO A 110 7.36 14.86 -6.09
CA PRO A 110 8.72 15.17 -5.68
C PRO A 110 9.55 13.92 -5.34
N ALA A 111 8.90 12.79 -5.03
CA ALA A 111 9.57 11.58 -4.56
C ALA A 111 10.51 11.84 -3.37
N GLY A 112 10.00 12.51 -2.34
CA GLY A 112 10.79 13.00 -1.21
C GLY A 112 11.63 14.24 -1.53
N THR A 113 12.51 14.61 -0.61
CA THR A 113 13.42 15.78 -0.74
C THR A 113 14.61 15.47 -1.66
N MET A 114 15.39 16.50 -2.03
CA MET A 114 16.64 16.33 -2.80
C MET A 114 17.64 15.37 -2.12
N GLU A 115 17.66 15.34 -0.78
CA GLU A 115 18.59 14.52 0.01
C GLU A 115 18.06 13.11 0.31
N THR A 116 16.88 12.77 -0.19
CA THR A 116 16.28 11.44 0.04
C THR A 116 17.15 10.35 -0.58
N SER A 117 17.61 9.41 0.23
CA SER A 117 18.37 8.25 -0.23
C SER A 117 17.49 7.27 -1.00
N ALA A 118 18.08 6.32 -1.73
CA ALA A 118 17.32 5.31 -2.46
C ALA A 118 16.42 4.46 -1.54
N GLU A 119 16.91 4.06 -0.37
CA GLU A 119 16.13 3.31 0.63
C GLU A 119 14.99 4.14 1.20
N GLN A 120 15.25 5.40 1.57
CA GLN A 120 14.20 6.30 2.03
C GLN A 120 13.15 6.52 0.95
N SER A 121 13.59 6.67 -0.30
CA SER A 121 12.69 6.84 -1.44
C SER A 121 11.82 5.61 -1.67
N PHE A 122 12.36 4.39 -1.52
CA PHE A 122 11.59 3.15 -1.62
C PHE A 122 10.53 3.08 -0.52
N SER A 123 10.92 3.33 0.74
CA SER A 123 10.00 3.32 1.88
C SER A 123 8.92 4.40 1.78
N LEU A 124 9.26 5.61 1.33
CA LEU A 124 8.30 6.70 1.12
C LEU A 124 7.27 6.32 0.06
N ARG A 125 7.69 5.65 -1.01
CA ARG A 125 6.78 5.16 -2.04
C ARG A 125 5.84 4.09 -1.50
N GLN A 126 6.36 3.10 -0.77
CA GLN A 126 5.53 2.07 -0.14
C GLN A 126 4.49 2.69 0.82
N GLN A 127 4.89 3.69 1.58
CA GLN A 127 3.98 4.41 2.47
C GLN A 127 2.91 5.16 1.70
N ALA A 128 3.29 5.93 0.66
CA ALA A 128 2.32 6.64 -0.18
C ALA A 128 1.28 5.67 -0.79
N ASP A 129 1.74 4.51 -1.29
CA ASP A 129 0.86 3.49 -1.86
C ASP A 129 -0.09 2.90 -0.80
N ALA A 130 0.40 2.65 0.42
CA ALA A 130 -0.41 2.18 1.53
C ALA A 130 -1.44 3.24 2.00
N ASP A 131 -1.06 4.51 2.00
CA ASP A 131 -1.94 5.63 2.34
C ASP A 131 -3.07 5.78 1.31
N LEU A 132 -2.75 5.65 0.02
CA LEU A 132 -3.76 5.59 -1.04
C LEU A 132 -4.76 4.45 -0.81
N ARG A 133 -4.24 3.24 -0.50
CA ARG A 133 -5.11 2.09 -0.20
C ARG A 133 -6.06 2.38 0.96
N SER A 134 -5.56 2.96 2.05
CA SER A 134 -6.40 3.31 3.20
C SER A 134 -7.46 4.35 2.81
N CYS A 135 -7.06 5.44 2.15
CA CYS A 135 -7.99 6.51 1.75
C CYS A 135 -9.12 5.99 0.85
N VAL A 136 -8.79 5.12 -0.12
CA VAL A 136 -9.79 4.49 -1.01
C VAL A 136 -10.73 3.58 -0.21
N PHE A 137 -10.21 2.79 0.73
CA PHE A 137 -11.04 1.96 1.59
C PHE A 137 -11.99 2.81 2.46
N ASP A 138 -11.48 3.86 3.09
CA ASP A 138 -12.24 4.76 3.96
C ASP A 138 -13.34 5.52 3.21
N THR A 139 -13.14 5.79 1.90
CA THR A 139 -14.18 6.31 1.02
C THR A 139 -15.42 5.40 1.02
N GLY A 140 -15.25 4.08 1.13
CA GLY A 140 -16.35 3.12 1.21
C GLY A 140 -17.17 3.25 2.48
N ALA A 141 -16.50 3.45 3.62
CA ALA A 141 -17.18 3.66 4.90
C ALA A 141 -18.07 4.91 4.86
N LEU A 142 -17.55 6.01 4.28
CA LEU A 142 -18.30 7.26 4.11
C LEU A 142 -19.54 7.10 3.22
N ARG A 143 -19.45 6.25 2.19
CA ARG A 143 -20.52 6.05 1.21
C ARG A 143 -21.47 4.91 1.53
N THR A 144 -21.21 4.15 2.59
CA THR A 144 -22.01 2.98 2.96
C THR A 144 -23.50 3.28 3.13
N PRO A 145 -23.93 4.35 3.83
CA PRO A 145 -25.37 4.61 4.01
C PRO A 145 -26.11 4.86 2.69
N GLU A 146 -25.49 5.58 1.76
CA GLU A 146 -26.05 5.88 0.44
C GLU A 146 -26.11 4.64 -0.44
N LEU A 147 -24.99 3.91 -0.55
CA LEU A 147 -24.85 2.78 -1.46
C LEU A 147 -25.65 1.56 -1.02
N ALA A 148 -25.73 1.31 0.29
CA ALA A 148 -26.54 0.24 0.84
C ALA A 148 -28.02 0.41 0.46
N ALA A 149 -28.54 1.64 0.59
CA ALA A 149 -29.92 1.96 0.26
C ALA A 149 -30.18 1.93 -1.25
N GLU A 150 -29.25 2.48 -2.05
CA GLU A 150 -29.41 2.57 -3.50
C GLU A 150 -29.34 1.21 -4.20
N TYR A 151 -28.41 0.35 -3.78
CA TYR A 151 -28.17 -0.94 -4.44
C TYR A 151 -28.74 -2.15 -3.70
N ASP A 152 -29.52 -1.95 -2.63
CA ASP A 152 -30.04 -3.00 -1.75
C ASP A 152 -28.93 -3.93 -1.23
N LEU A 153 -27.82 -3.32 -0.81
CA LEU A 153 -26.65 -4.01 -0.29
C LEU A 153 -26.58 -3.90 1.22
N SER A 154 -26.05 -4.93 1.87
CA SER A 154 -25.64 -4.83 3.26
C SER A 154 -24.41 -3.90 3.40
N PRO A 155 -24.22 -3.28 4.58
CA PRO A 155 -22.99 -2.53 4.86
C PRO A 155 -21.71 -3.34 4.62
N LYS A 156 -21.76 -4.66 4.86
CA LYS A 156 -20.60 -5.52 4.67
C LYS A 156 -20.27 -5.73 3.19
N GLU A 157 -21.27 -5.80 2.32
CA GLU A 157 -21.04 -5.89 0.87
C GLU A 157 -20.39 -4.63 0.31
N VAL A 158 -20.82 -3.45 0.76
CA VAL A 158 -20.18 -2.18 0.38
C VAL A 158 -18.72 -2.15 0.83
N GLU A 159 -18.45 -2.53 2.09
CA GLU A 159 -17.09 -2.63 2.63
C GLU A 159 -16.20 -3.57 1.80
N LEU A 160 -16.71 -4.76 1.42
CA LEU A 160 -15.98 -5.73 0.62
C LEU A 160 -15.65 -5.21 -0.78
N VAL A 161 -16.58 -4.50 -1.44
CA VAL A 161 -16.34 -3.88 -2.74
C VAL A 161 -15.23 -2.83 -2.63
N TYR A 162 -15.28 -1.96 -1.63
CA TYR A 162 -14.25 -0.93 -1.45
C TYR A 162 -12.90 -1.49 -1.01
N ALA A 163 -12.87 -2.56 -0.22
CA ALA A 163 -11.64 -3.28 0.08
C ALA A 163 -11.00 -3.86 -1.19
N ALA A 164 -11.80 -4.42 -2.09
CA ALA A 164 -11.30 -4.94 -3.36
C ALA A 164 -10.76 -3.83 -4.27
N ILE A 165 -11.47 -2.69 -4.38
CA ILE A 165 -11.01 -1.53 -5.16
C ILE A 165 -9.68 -1.00 -4.60
N ALA A 166 -9.61 -0.80 -3.27
CA ALA A 166 -8.41 -0.32 -2.61
C ALA A 166 -7.19 -1.22 -2.86
N GLU A 167 -7.37 -2.55 -2.73
CA GLU A 167 -6.29 -3.51 -2.96
C GLU A 167 -5.88 -3.59 -4.43
N LEU A 168 -6.82 -3.49 -5.37
CA LEU A 168 -6.50 -3.41 -6.80
C LEU A 168 -5.71 -2.13 -7.13
N MET A 169 -6.11 -0.98 -6.57
CA MET A 169 -5.39 0.27 -6.76
C MET A 169 -3.98 0.20 -6.17
N TYR A 170 -3.82 -0.34 -4.95
CA TYR A 170 -2.52 -0.55 -4.33
C TYR A 170 -1.58 -1.35 -5.25
N ARG A 171 -2.04 -2.50 -5.76
CA ARG A 171 -1.24 -3.34 -6.66
C ARG A 171 -0.92 -2.63 -7.97
N ALA A 172 -1.87 -1.90 -8.53
CA ALA A 172 -1.66 -1.13 -9.76
C ALA A 172 -0.54 -0.09 -9.59
N VAL A 173 -0.51 0.67 -8.48
CA VAL A 173 0.53 1.69 -8.25
C VAL A 173 1.88 1.09 -7.84
N ARG A 174 1.89 -0.06 -7.12
CA ARG A 174 3.13 -0.81 -6.86
C ARG A 174 3.81 -1.26 -8.15
N LEU A 175 3.05 -1.70 -9.15
CA LEU A 175 3.60 -2.19 -10.42
C LEU A 175 3.85 -1.07 -11.45
N GLY A 176 2.90 -0.15 -11.59
CA GLY A 176 2.95 0.91 -12.62
C GLY A 176 3.68 2.18 -12.18
N GLY A 177 3.79 2.42 -10.88
CA GLY A 177 4.33 3.65 -10.29
C GLY A 177 5.85 3.64 -10.07
N VAL A 178 6.59 2.67 -10.61
CA VAL A 178 8.03 2.52 -10.35
C VAL A 178 8.80 3.72 -10.93
N PRO A 179 9.81 4.29 -10.22
CA PRO A 179 10.59 5.40 -10.75
C PRO A 179 11.32 5.02 -12.05
N CYS A 180 11.75 6.03 -12.80
CA CYS A 180 12.54 5.84 -14.02
C CYS A 180 11.86 4.96 -15.09
N THR A 181 10.54 5.06 -15.19
CA THR A 181 9.74 4.51 -16.28
C THR A 181 9.29 5.63 -17.23
N GLY A 182 8.74 5.28 -18.39
CA GLY A 182 8.13 6.26 -19.31
C GLY A 182 6.73 6.73 -18.89
N PHE A 183 6.22 6.29 -17.73
CA PHE A 183 4.88 6.65 -17.28
C PHE A 183 4.86 8.07 -16.69
N SER A 184 3.79 8.82 -17.02
CA SER A 184 3.58 10.18 -16.51
C SER A 184 3.23 10.22 -15.03
N TRP A 185 2.82 9.09 -14.43
CA TRP A 185 2.48 8.92 -13.01
C TRP A 185 3.52 8.11 -12.24
N ARG A 186 4.75 7.98 -12.75
CA ARG A 186 5.83 7.28 -12.05
C ARG A 186 6.19 7.99 -10.75
N TRP A 187 6.73 7.26 -9.78
CA TRP A 187 7.37 7.87 -8.62
C TRP A 187 8.50 8.81 -9.07
N GLY A 188 8.40 10.08 -8.67
CA GLY A 188 9.28 11.16 -9.08
C GLY A 188 8.96 11.75 -10.45
N TYR A 189 7.71 11.71 -10.90
CA TYR A 189 7.33 12.22 -12.23
C TYR A 189 7.58 13.71 -12.42
N GLY A 190 7.71 14.48 -11.34
CA GLY A 190 8.09 15.90 -11.41
C GLY A 190 9.55 16.14 -11.81
N TRP A 191 10.40 15.12 -11.75
CA TRP A 191 11.80 15.21 -12.16
C TRP A 191 11.97 14.83 -13.64
N PRO A 192 13.09 15.22 -14.27
CA PRO A 192 13.45 14.74 -15.60
C PRO A 192 13.43 13.21 -15.72
N SER A 193 13.31 12.71 -16.95
CA SER A 193 13.40 11.27 -17.23
C SER A 193 14.78 10.71 -16.88
N CYS A 194 14.79 9.46 -16.42
CA CYS A 194 16.03 8.74 -16.18
C CYS A 194 16.52 8.10 -17.47
N GLU A 195 17.28 8.84 -18.27
CA GLU A 195 18.01 8.30 -19.42
C GLU A 195 19.21 7.43 -18.98
#